data_AF-A0A061FXI1-F1
#
_entry.id   AF-A0A061FXI1-F1
#
_cell.length_a   1.000
_cell.length_b   1.000
_cell.length_c   1.000
_cell.angle_alpha   90.00
_cell.angle_beta   90.00
_cell.angle_gamma   90.00
#
_symmetry.space_group_name_H-M   'P 1'
#
loop_
_entity.id
_entity.type
_entity.pdbx_description
1 polymer ?
#
loop_
_entity_poly.entity_id
_entity_poly.type
_entity_poly.pdbx_seq_one_letter_code
_entity_poly.pdbx_strand_id
1 'polypeptide(L)'
;MGCLVSTPKDSGGNRRRPGNIGEISVYVPGLRIPKPVDFFQSLGGHLSKTLVERLTALRTRIVVMAGQEGPTITRTRRKTQHGGSTLADLHQALEDYLPVLLGLIKDGSQLQFKVQFIWVNQEDDAEETAMFNAWYEVLSVLHLMAMLSLSQANLLLLPRTSADGYQPKVSEESRRASIDIFLKAAGYLDCAVRHVLPQLPSELRRNLPVDLAEGVLRALCLQALGQGVDIQLGLAIDSTKATLAVKRRLACEMVKYWQQAQDNIMNLQLSNGWGEKHRHFVKWKYIEAKAAAYYYHGLILDEGNTEKSHGMAVAALQAADEYFKESKKACEVFNAAHPLSRNPPLWGTM
;
A
#
# COMPACT_ATOMS: atom_id res chain seq x y z
N MET A 1 -8.72 -61.35 -18.59
CA MET A 1 -9.88 -60.49 -18.28
C MET A 1 -9.41 -59.49 -17.25
N GLY A 2 -9.46 -58.17 -17.37
CA GLY A 2 -9.99 -57.22 -18.34
C GLY A 2 -9.65 -55.84 -17.75
N CYS A 3 -9.35 -54.88 -18.62
CA CYS A 3 -8.84 -53.54 -18.32
C CYS A 3 -9.92 -52.59 -17.72
N LEU A 4 -9.51 -51.49 -17.04
CA LEU A 4 -9.98 -50.08 -17.21
C LEU A 4 -10.08 -49.23 -15.90
N VAL A 5 -9.17 -48.25 -15.82
CA VAL A 5 -9.31 -46.81 -15.50
C VAL A 5 -10.55 -46.34 -14.69
N SER A 6 -10.29 -45.61 -13.60
CA SER A 6 -10.89 -44.28 -13.35
C SER A 6 -10.25 -43.54 -12.16
N THR A 7 -9.48 -42.50 -12.47
CA THR A 7 -9.36 -41.31 -11.61
C THR A 7 -10.42 -40.29 -12.03
N PRO A 8 -10.96 -39.52 -11.07
CA PRO A 8 -11.08 -38.09 -11.29
C PRO A 8 -10.64 -37.24 -10.08
N LYS A 9 -9.67 -36.35 -10.37
CA LYS A 9 -9.50 -34.96 -9.87
C LYS A 9 -9.81 -34.68 -8.39
N ASP A 10 -8.79 -34.76 -7.55
CA ASP A 10 -8.69 -33.85 -6.40
C ASP A 10 -8.32 -32.45 -6.91
N SER A 11 -9.35 -31.65 -7.10
CA SER A 11 -9.27 -30.20 -7.26
C SER A 11 -8.97 -29.59 -5.89
N GLY A 12 -7.77 -29.84 -5.37
CA GLY A 12 -7.28 -29.31 -4.11
C GLY A 12 -6.84 -27.85 -4.24
N GLY A 13 -7.78 -26.96 -4.52
CA GLY A 13 -7.57 -25.52 -4.45
C GLY A 13 -7.33 -25.11 -3.00
N ASN A 14 -6.07 -25.12 -2.56
CA ASN A 14 -5.64 -24.43 -1.36
C ASN A 14 -5.87 -22.93 -1.56
N ARG A 15 -7.10 -22.44 -1.33
CA ARG A 15 -7.34 -21.03 -1.05
C ARG A 15 -6.40 -20.67 0.08
N ARG A 16 -5.34 -19.91 -0.22
CA ARG A 16 -4.42 -19.39 0.79
C ARG A 16 -5.19 -18.39 1.62
N ARG A 17 -5.97 -18.87 2.60
CA ARG A 17 -6.65 -18.00 3.56
C ARG A 17 -5.57 -17.08 4.15
N PRO A 18 -5.70 -15.75 4.01
CA PRO A 18 -4.66 -14.85 4.42
C PRO A 18 -4.62 -14.92 5.94
N GLY A 19 -3.49 -15.40 6.45
CA GLY A 19 -3.32 -15.74 7.87
C GLY A 19 -3.24 -14.52 8.77
N ASN A 20 -2.16 -14.42 9.52
CA ASN A 20 -1.86 -13.27 10.38
C ASN A 20 -0.76 -12.44 9.73
N ILE A 21 -0.99 -11.14 9.51
CA ILE A 21 -0.01 -10.17 9.00
C ILE A 21 0.79 -9.47 10.10
N GLY A 22 0.49 -9.74 11.37
CA GLY A 22 1.26 -9.35 12.54
C GLY A 22 1.15 -7.87 12.94
N GLU A 23 2.24 -7.33 13.51
CA GLU A 23 2.33 -5.94 13.96
C GLU A 23 2.47 -5.00 12.75
N ILE A 24 1.60 -3.99 12.66
CA ILE A 24 1.60 -3.02 11.55
C ILE A 24 1.53 -1.58 12.04
N SER A 25 2.44 -0.74 11.53
CA SER A 25 2.35 0.73 11.59
C SER A 25 1.83 1.32 10.28
N VAL A 26 2.04 0.57 9.19
CA VAL A 26 1.58 0.91 7.84
C VAL A 26 0.86 -0.30 7.26
N TYR A 27 -0.39 -0.11 6.85
CA TYR A 27 -1.12 -1.15 6.15
C TYR A 27 -0.69 -1.17 4.68
N VAL A 28 -0.20 -2.33 4.25
CA VAL A 28 0.11 -2.60 2.85
C VAL A 28 -0.96 -3.58 2.36
N PRO A 29 -1.83 -3.17 1.43
CA PRO A 29 -2.71 -4.11 0.75
C PRO A 29 -1.90 -5.19 0.01
N GLY A 30 -2.56 -6.23 -0.47
CA GLY A 30 -1.89 -7.42 -0.98
C GLY A 30 -0.82 -7.11 -2.04
N LEU A 31 0.25 -7.90 -2.07
CA LEU A 31 1.30 -7.75 -3.08
C LEU A 31 0.96 -8.49 -4.36
N ARG A 32 1.36 -7.91 -5.50
CA ARG A 32 1.39 -8.59 -6.80
C ARG A 32 2.76 -9.21 -7.04
N ILE A 33 2.80 -10.47 -7.47
CA ILE A 33 4.03 -11.21 -7.79
C ILE A 33 4.02 -11.58 -9.28
N PRO A 34 5.01 -11.17 -10.08
CA PRO A 34 5.04 -11.51 -11.50
C PRO A 34 5.40 -12.99 -11.68
N LYS A 35 4.82 -13.62 -12.71
CA LYS A 35 5.19 -14.99 -13.15
C LYS A 35 6.18 -14.93 -14.31
N PRO A 36 7.02 -15.95 -14.54
CA PRO A 36 7.92 -16.00 -15.70
C PRO A 36 7.21 -15.76 -17.04
N VAL A 37 7.92 -15.15 -17.99
CA VAL A 37 7.44 -14.87 -19.35
C VAL A 37 8.53 -15.27 -20.33
N ASP A 38 8.17 -16.00 -21.39
CA ASP A 38 9.06 -16.31 -22.49
C ASP A 38 9.00 -15.19 -23.56
N PHE A 39 9.96 -14.26 -23.47
CA PHE A 39 10.04 -13.17 -24.45
C PHE A 39 10.58 -13.62 -25.81
N PHE A 40 11.31 -14.74 -25.90
CA PHE A 40 11.80 -15.22 -27.19
C PHE A 40 10.65 -15.67 -28.08
N GLN A 41 9.68 -16.38 -27.50
CA GLN A 41 8.48 -16.80 -28.21
C GLN A 41 7.69 -15.61 -28.77
N SER A 42 7.51 -14.54 -27.98
CA SER A 42 6.70 -13.38 -28.36
C SER A 42 7.44 -12.33 -29.20
N LEU A 43 8.72 -12.09 -28.93
CA LEU A 43 9.48 -10.95 -29.45
C LEU A 43 10.67 -11.34 -30.32
N GLY A 44 11.07 -12.62 -30.38
CA GLY A 44 12.28 -13.07 -31.08
C GLY A 44 12.32 -12.75 -32.58
N GLY A 45 11.16 -12.66 -33.23
CA GLY A 45 11.04 -12.23 -34.64
C GLY A 45 10.94 -10.71 -34.85
N HIS A 46 10.87 -9.92 -33.78
CA HIS A 46 10.60 -8.48 -33.84
C HIS A 46 11.74 -7.63 -33.26
N LEU A 47 12.54 -8.18 -32.34
CA LEU A 47 13.65 -7.50 -31.67
C LEU A 47 14.94 -8.30 -31.85
N SER A 48 16.08 -7.61 -31.70
CA SER A 48 17.37 -8.27 -31.67
C SER A 48 17.49 -9.20 -30.47
N LYS A 49 18.24 -10.30 -30.66
CA LYS A 49 18.47 -11.31 -29.61
C LYS A 49 18.97 -10.68 -28.30
N THR A 50 19.89 -9.72 -28.38
CA THR A 50 20.46 -9.05 -27.21
C THR A 50 19.43 -8.25 -26.41
N LEU A 51 18.46 -7.61 -27.06
CA LEU A 51 17.38 -6.89 -26.37
C LEU A 51 16.40 -7.85 -25.69
N VAL A 52 16.05 -8.95 -26.36
CA VAL A 52 15.19 -10.00 -25.80
C VAL A 52 15.86 -10.67 -24.59
N GLU A 53 17.16 -10.96 -24.67
CA GLU A 53 17.95 -11.48 -23.56
C GLU A 53 17.98 -10.52 -22.37
N ARG A 54 18.22 -9.23 -22.62
CA ARG A 54 18.23 -8.21 -21.56
C ARG A 54 16.88 -8.09 -20.86
N LEU A 55 15.78 -8.03 -21.62
CA LEU A 55 14.42 -7.95 -21.07
C LEU A 55 14.09 -9.21 -20.25
N THR A 56 14.47 -10.39 -20.76
CA THR A 56 14.29 -11.67 -20.07
C THR A 56 15.07 -11.70 -18.75
N ALA A 57 16.33 -11.28 -18.74
CA ALA A 57 17.18 -11.28 -17.56
C ALA A 57 16.65 -10.34 -16.47
N LEU A 58 16.27 -9.11 -16.84
CA LEU A 58 15.72 -8.12 -15.91
C LEU A 58 14.42 -8.61 -15.28
N ARG A 59 13.49 -9.13 -16.08
CA ARG A 59 12.22 -9.62 -15.56
C ARG A 59 12.38 -10.89 -14.73
N THR A 60 13.29 -11.79 -15.12
CA THR A 60 13.59 -13.00 -14.32
C THR A 60 14.14 -12.63 -12.95
N ARG A 61 15.03 -11.64 -12.86
CA ARG A 61 15.54 -11.12 -11.58
C ARG A 61 14.40 -10.64 -10.69
N ILE A 62 13.46 -9.86 -11.22
CA ILE A 62 12.27 -9.39 -10.49
C ILE A 62 11.41 -10.56 -10.02
N VAL A 63 11.11 -11.53 -10.90
CA VAL A 63 10.28 -12.71 -10.55
C VAL A 63 10.89 -13.50 -9.39
N VAL A 64 12.21 -13.74 -9.43
CA VAL A 64 12.90 -14.46 -8.36
C VAL A 64 12.86 -13.68 -7.05
N MET A 65 13.20 -12.40 -7.07
CA MET A 65 13.21 -11.54 -5.87
C MET A 65 11.81 -11.37 -5.28
N ALA A 66 10.81 -11.04 -6.10
CA ALA A 66 9.42 -10.88 -5.66
C ALA A 66 8.81 -12.19 -5.14
N GLY A 67 9.18 -13.34 -5.73
CA GLY A 67 8.75 -14.66 -5.26
C GLY A 67 9.31 -15.04 -3.89
N GLN A 68 10.51 -14.57 -3.56
CA GLN A 68 11.14 -14.76 -2.25
C GLN A 68 10.58 -13.79 -1.20
N GLU A 69 10.31 -12.55 -1.60
CA GLU A 69 9.84 -11.49 -0.69
C GLU A 69 8.33 -11.56 -0.41
N GLY A 70 7.50 -11.97 -1.37
CA GLY A 70 6.03 -11.97 -1.25
C GLY A 70 5.45 -12.73 -0.04
N PRO A 71 5.89 -13.97 0.25
CA PRO A 71 5.47 -14.72 1.45
C PRO A 71 5.97 -14.11 2.77
N THR A 72 6.99 -13.25 2.71
CA THR A 72 7.71 -12.71 3.86
C THR A 72 7.23 -11.31 4.23
N ILE A 73 6.83 -10.49 3.26
CA ILE A 73 6.25 -9.16 3.49
C ILE A 73 4.88 -9.26 4.18
N THR A 74 4.11 -10.29 3.83
CA THR A 74 2.80 -10.57 4.44
C THR A 74 2.88 -11.33 5.78
N ARG A 75 4.04 -11.90 6.12
CA ARG A 75 4.29 -12.56 7.40
C ARG A 75 5.39 -11.78 8.08
N THR A 76 5.07 -10.75 8.85
CA THR A 76 6.02 -10.00 9.70
C THR A 76 6.62 -10.90 10.81
N ARG A 77 7.32 -11.98 10.44
CA ARG A 77 8.24 -12.67 11.34
C ARG A 77 9.50 -11.82 11.37
N ARG A 78 9.80 -11.30 12.55
CA ARG A 78 11.06 -10.61 12.89
C ARG A 78 12.23 -11.44 12.32
N LYS A 79 12.81 -10.98 11.21
CA LYS A 79 14.08 -11.50 10.70
C LYS A 79 15.18 -10.50 11.06
N THR A 80 16.37 -11.04 11.22
CA THR A 80 17.64 -10.32 11.42
C THR A 80 17.86 -9.23 10.37
N GLN A 81 18.77 -8.30 10.66
CA GLN A 81 19.08 -7.01 10.00
C GLN A 81 19.12 -6.93 8.44
N HIS A 82 18.87 -8.00 7.68
CA HIS A 82 19.03 -8.06 6.22
C HIS A 82 17.74 -7.93 5.40
N GLY A 83 16.55 -7.79 6.02
CA GLY A 83 15.30 -7.62 5.25
C GLY A 83 15.20 -6.28 4.48
N GLY A 84 15.91 -5.25 4.94
CA GLY A 84 15.92 -3.95 4.28
C GLY A 84 16.73 -3.93 2.97
N SER A 85 17.79 -4.74 2.86
CA SER A 85 18.60 -4.82 1.63
C SER A 85 17.83 -5.50 0.51
N THR A 86 17.07 -6.55 0.79
CA THR A 86 16.34 -7.29 -0.27
C THR A 86 15.20 -6.47 -0.90
N LEU A 87 14.49 -5.66 -0.10
CA LEU A 87 13.46 -4.74 -0.63
C LEU A 87 14.07 -3.64 -1.50
N ALA A 88 15.22 -3.09 -1.09
CA ALA A 88 15.95 -2.11 -1.87
C ALA A 88 16.48 -2.71 -3.20
N ASP A 89 17.00 -3.94 -3.15
CA ASP A 89 17.49 -4.65 -4.33
C ASP A 89 16.37 -4.95 -5.34
N LEU A 90 15.18 -5.31 -4.86
CA LEU A 90 14.00 -5.51 -5.71
C LEU A 90 13.50 -4.18 -6.31
N HIS A 91 13.49 -3.10 -5.52
CA HIS A 91 13.20 -1.75 -6.03
C HIS A 91 14.16 -1.36 -7.15
N GLN A 92 15.46 -1.56 -6.96
CA GLN A 92 16.46 -1.28 -7.99
C GLN A 92 16.23 -2.13 -9.24
N ALA A 93 15.90 -3.42 -9.08
CA ALA A 93 15.60 -4.28 -10.23
C ALA A 93 14.38 -3.79 -11.03
N LEU A 94 13.36 -3.24 -10.37
CA LEU A 94 12.20 -2.62 -11.02
C LEU A 94 12.57 -1.32 -11.73
N GLU A 95 13.41 -0.47 -11.11
CA GLU A 95 13.95 0.76 -11.71
C GLU A 95 14.81 0.46 -12.95
N ASP A 96 15.59 -0.62 -12.95
CA ASP A 96 16.40 -1.06 -14.09
C ASP A 96 15.54 -1.62 -15.24
N TYR A 97 14.41 -2.26 -14.91
CA TYR A 97 13.49 -2.88 -15.86
C TYR A 97 12.60 -1.87 -16.58
N LEU A 98 12.10 -0.87 -15.86
CA LEU A 98 11.09 0.06 -16.35
C LEU A 98 11.50 0.77 -17.67
N PRO A 99 12.73 1.32 -17.83
CA PRO A 99 13.12 1.96 -19.09
C PRO A 99 13.13 1.00 -20.29
N VAL A 100 13.49 -0.27 -20.07
CA VAL A 100 13.50 -1.29 -21.14
C VAL A 100 12.08 -1.67 -21.51
N LEU A 101 11.20 -1.82 -20.53
CA LEU A 101 9.77 -2.08 -20.73
C LEU A 101 9.09 -0.93 -21.49
N LEU A 102 9.39 0.33 -21.13
CA LEU A 102 8.87 1.51 -21.84
C LEU A 102 9.32 1.55 -23.32
N GLY A 103 10.41 0.86 -23.68
CA GLY A 103 10.82 0.66 -25.07
C GLY A 103 9.80 -0.14 -25.90
N LEU A 104 9.00 -1.02 -25.29
CA LEU A 104 7.98 -1.80 -25.99
C LEU A 104 6.73 -0.98 -26.37
N ILE A 105 6.51 0.14 -25.70
CA ILE A 105 5.32 1.00 -25.85
C ILE A 105 5.63 2.34 -26.53
N LYS A 106 6.92 2.60 -26.80
CA LYS A 106 7.36 3.84 -27.42
C LYS A 106 6.66 4.04 -28.78
N ASP A 107 6.17 5.27 -29.01
CA ASP A 107 5.56 5.71 -30.26
C ASP A 107 4.37 4.84 -30.74
N GLY A 108 3.63 4.21 -29.80
CA GLY A 108 2.46 3.39 -30.13
C GLY A 108 2.82 2.08 -30.84
N SER A 109 4.03 1.56 -30.61
CA SER A 109 4.52 0.32 -31.19
C SER A 109 3.55 -0.86 -30.97
N GLN A 110 3.34 -1.65 -32.03
CA GLN A 110 2.54 -2.88 -31.97
C GLN A 110 3.14 -3.94 -31.02
N LEU A 111 4.41 -3.77 -30.61
CA LEU A 111 5.06 -4.62 -29.61
C LEU A 111 4.32 -4.59 -28.26
N GLN A 112 3.59 -3.51 -27.96
CA GLN A 112 2.83 -3.39 -26.72
C GLN A 112 1.79 -4.49 -26.51
N PHE A 113 1.35 -5.17 -27.57
CA PHE A 113 0.35 -6.24 -27.51
C PHE A 113 0.92 -7.65 -27.76
N LYS A 114 2.25 -7.79 -27.92
CA LYS A 114 2.89 -9.06 -28.32
C LYS A 114 3.16 -10.02 -27.17
N VAL A 115 3.24 -9.50 -25.95
CA VAL A 115 3.60 -10.27 -24.77
C VAL A 115 2.40 -10.37 -23.83
N GLN A 116 2.11 -11.58 -23.37
CA GLN A 116 1.18 -11.80 -22.27
C GLN A 116 1.92 -11.68 -20.95
N PHE A 117 1.51 -10.72 -20.12
CA PHE A 117 2.07 -10.53 -18.80
C PHE A 117 1.14 -11.17 -17.77
N ILE A 118 1.72 -11.96 -16.87
CA ILE A 118 0.98 -12.72 -15.86
C ILE A 118 1.45 -12.31 -14.47
N TRP A 119 0.49 -11.96 -13.61
CA TRP A 119 0.71 -11.56 -12.22
C TRP A 119 -0.22 -12.30 -11.28
N VAL A 120 0.33 -12.76 -10.16
CA VAL A 120 -0.42 -13.27 -9.02
C VAL A 120 -0.76 -12.10 -8.11
N ASN A 121 -1.99 -11.99 -7.64
CA ASN A 121 -2.41 -10.98 -6.66
C ASN A 121 -3.27 -11.62 -5.55
N GLN A 122 -3.41 -10.93 -4.42
CA GLN A 122 -4.11 -11.46 -3.25
C GLN A 122 -5.46 -10.77 -2.99
N GLU A 123 -5.77 -9.70 -3.72
CA GLU A 123 -6.97 -8.88 -3.52
C GLU A 123 -8.13 -9.26 -4.44
N ASP A 124 -7.86 -10.07 -5.46
CA ASP A 124 -8.85 -10.58 -6.38
C ASP A 124 -9.16 -12.07 -6.08
N ASP A 125 -10.40 -12.49 -6.39
CA ASP A 125 -10.79 -13.89 -6.40
C ASP A 125 -10.04 -14.65 -7.50
N ALA A 126 -9.77 -13.98 -8.62
CA ALA A 126 -8.80 -14.41 -9.61
C ALA A 126 -7.39 -14.16 -9.08
N GLU A 127 -6.85 -15.15 -8.34
CA GLU A 127 -5.48 -15.10 -7.80
C GLU A 127 -4.44 -14.79 -8.89
N GLU A 128 -4.69 -15.15 -10.15
CA GLU A 128 -3.83 -14.85 -11.29
C GLU A 128 -4.57 -14.01 -12.34
N THR A 129 -3.87 -13.00 -12.88
CA THR A 129 -4.35 -12.19 -14.00
C THR A 129 -3.32 -12.19 -15.14
N ALA A 130 -3.82 -12.28 -16.38
CA ALA A 130 -3.00 -12.38 -17.57
C ALA A 130 -3.52 -11.43 -18.66
N MET A 131 -2.66 -10.54 -19.19
CA MET A 131 -3.06 -9.57 -20.21
C MET A 131 -1.99 -9.36 -21.28
N PHE A 132 -2.43 -9.29 -22.55
CA PHE A 132 -1.58 -8.96 -23.70
C PHE A 132 -1.40 -7.45 -23.85
N ASN A 133 -0.77 -6.80 -22.86
CA ASN A 133 -0.59 -5.37 -22.88
C ASN A 133 0.60 -4.91 -22.02
N ALA A 134 1.56 -4.21 -22.62
CA ALA A 134 2.73 -3.70 -21.92
C ALA A 134 2.43 -2.52 -20.99
N TRP A 135 1.38 -1.72 -21.23
CA TRP A 135 0.90 -0.74 -20.25
C TRP A 135 0.34 -1.40 -18.99
N TYR A 136 -0.24 -2.59 -19.10
CA TYR A 136 -0.66 -3.36 -17.92
C TYR A 136 0.56 -3.87 -17.12
N GLU A 137 1.64 -4.26 -17.79
CA GLU A 137 2.91 -4.58 -17.10
C GLU A 137 3.47 -3.33 -16.40
N VAL A 138 3.51 -2.18 -17.08
CA VAL A 138 3.96 -0.91 -16.47
C VAL A 138 3.13 -0.56 -15.24
N LEU A 139 1.79 -0.69 -15.35
CA LEU A 139 0.87 -0.46 -14.24
C LEU A 139 1.17 -1.38 -13.05
N SER A 140 1.37 -2.68 -13.32
CA SER A 140 1.67 -3.67 -12.29
C SER A 140 3.03 -3.45 -11.63
N VAL A 141 4.03 -3.01 -12.39
CA VAL A 141 5.36 -2.61 -11.88
C VAL A 141 5.25 -1.41 -10.97
N LEU A 142 4.58 -0.32 -11.39
CA LEU A 142 4.40 0.88 -10.56
C LEU A 142 3.63 0.57 -9.27
N HIS A 143 2.60 -0.28 -9.35
CA HIS A 143 1.88 -0.74 -8.18
C HIS A 143 2.80 -1.50 -7.22
N LEU A 144 3.61 -2.45 -7.71
CA LEU A 144 4.58 -3.18 -6.88
C LEU A 144 5.59 -2.24 -6.22
N MET A 145 6.14 -1.27 -6.96
CA MET A 145 7.06 -0.27 -6.40
C MET A 145 6.40 0.53 -5.27
N ALA A 146 5.13 0.92 -5.42
CA ALA A 146 4.39 1.60 -4.36
C ALA A 146 4.23 0.70 -3.12
N MET A 147 3.82 -0.56 -3.30
CA MET A 147 3.62 -1.49 -2.17
C MET A 147 4.92 -1.83 -1.44
N LEU A 148 6.03 -1.96 -2.17
CA LEU A 148 7.36 -2.14 -1.58
C LEU A 148 7.78 -0.92 -0.76
N SER A 149 7.48 0.29 -1.25
CA SER A 149 7.73 1.54 -0.51
C SER A 149 6.91 1.59 0.78
N LEU A 150 5.61 1.28 0.75
CA LEU A 150 4.79 1.20 1.95
C LEU A 150 5.29 0.13 2.94
N SER A 151 5.77 -1.01 2.44
CA SER A 151 6.37 -2.07 3.25
C SER A 151 7.66 -1.61 3.92
N GLN A 152 8.51 -0.87 3.20
CA GLN A 152 9.73 -0.28 3.76
C GLN A 152 9.41 0.75 4.86
N ALA A 153 8.40 1.60 4.64
CA ALA A 153 7.92 2.53 5.66
C ALA A 153 7.40 1.79 6.89
N ASN A 154 6.66 0.68 6.71
CA ASN A 154 6.22 -0.17 7.83
C ASN A 154 7.41 -0.65 8.66
N LEU A 155 8.43 -1.23 8.01
CA LEU A 155 9.62 -1.75 8.69
C LEU A 155 10.40 -0.68 9.46
N LEU A 156 10.47 0.55 8.95
CA LEU A 156 11.13 1.67 9.65
C LEU A 156 10.34 2.14 10.86
N LEU A 157 9.02 2.03 10.81
CA LEU A 157 8.10 2.54 11.84
C LEU A 157 7.73 1.48 12.90
N LEU A 158 8.12 0.22 12.72
CA LEU A 158 7.96 -0.80 13.76
C LEU A 158 9.02 -0.61 14.88
N PRO A 159 8.62 -0.61 16.17
CA PRO A 159 9.56 -0.59 17.29
C PRO A 159 10.51 -1.80 17.25
N ARG A 160 11.81 -1.57 17.49
CA ARG A 160 12.81 -2.66 17.53
C ARG A 160 12.92 -3.19 18.96
N THR A 161 12.53 -4.43 19.24
CA THR A 161 12.79 -5.05 20.56
C THR A 161 14.24 -4.87 21.01
N SER A 162 14.48 -4.14 22.10
CA SER A 162 15.77 -4.21 22.80
C SER A 162 15.80 -5.46 23.68
N ALA A 163 17.00 -6.01 23.90
CA ALA A 163 17.20 -7.16 24.78
C ALA A 163 16.90 -6.85 26.26
N ASP A 164 16.83 -5.56 26.63
CA ASP A 164 16.71 -5.08 28.02
C ASP A 164 15.26 -4.84 28.46
N GLY A 165 14.28 -5.37 27.73
CA GLY A 165 12.85 -5.24 28.09
C GLY A 165 12.23 -3.87 27.82
N TYR A 166 13.02 -2.85 27.49
CA TYR A 166 12.54 -1.55 26.99
C TYR A 166 12.31 -1.62 25.47
N GLN A 167 11.08 -1.46 24.98
CA GLN A 167 10.88 -1.19 23.54
C GLN A 167 11.34 0.25 23.26
N PRO A 168 12.40 0.47 22.46
CA PRO A 168 12.80 1.80 22.05
C PRO A 168 11.71 2.41 21.14
N LYS A 169 11.34 3.66 21.45
CA LYS A 169 10.53 4.53 20.58
C LYS A 169 11.21 4.60 19.20
N VAL A 170 10.41 4.61 18.13
CA VAL A 170 10.90 4.79 16.75
C VAL A 170 11.74 6.08 16.69
N SER A 171 12.94 6.01 16.12
CA SER A 171 13.83 7.17 16.05
C SER A 171 13.21 8.30 15.21
N GLU A 172 13.55 9.54 15.53
CA GLU A 172 13.11 10.69 14.75
C GLU A 172 13.60 10.63 13.30
N GLU A 173 14.81 10.13 13.08
CA GLU A 173 15.38 9.89 11.75
C GLU A 173 14.56 8.88 10.94
N SER A 174 14.15 7.75 11.54
CA SER A 174 13.28 6.77 10.88
C SER A 174 11.92 7.36 10.53
N ARG A 175 11.36 8.21 11.40
CA ARG A 175 10.12 8.95 11.12
C ARG A 175 10.30 9.94 9.97
N ARG A 176 11.40 10.69 9.92
CA ARG A 176 11.67 11.61 8.80
C ARG A 176 11.87 10.86 7.49
N ALA A 177 12.66 9.78 7.51
CA ALA A 177 12.91 8.96 6.33
C ALA A 177 11.63 8.30 5.80
N SER A 178 10.69 7.90 6.67
CA SER A 178 9.42 7.32 6.20
C SER A 178 8.55 8.32 5.45
N ILE A 179 8.62 9.61 5.75
CA ILE A 179 7.89 10.66 4.99
C ILE A 179 8.30 10.65 3.52
N ASP A 180 9.61 10.61 3.23
CA ASP A 180 10.11 10.57 1.85
C ASP A 180 9.67 9.29 1.12
N ILE A 181 9.64 8.17 1.84
CA ILE A 181 9.17 6.89 1.29
C ILE A 181 7.68 6.92 0.98
N PHE A 182 6.85 7.54 1.82
CA PHE A 182 5.43 7.75 1.54
C PHE A 182 5.21 8.63 0.31
N LEU A 183 5.99 9.71 0.16
CA LEU A 183 5.93 10.55 -1.03
C LEU A 183 6.33 9.78 -2.29
N LYS A 184 7.35 8.92 -2.21
CA LYS A 184 7.76 8.03 -3.31
C LYS A 184 6.64 7.05 -3.69
N ALA A 185 5.98 6.42 -2.70
CA ALA A 185 4.82 5.56 -2.92
C ALA A 185 3.67 6.30 -3.62
N ALA A 186 3.30 7.49 -3.11
CA ALA A 186 2.27 8.32 -3.70
C ALA A 186 2.61 8.72 -5.15
N GLY A 187 3.87 9.07 -5.42
CA GLY A 187 4.34 9.42 -6.76
C GLY A 187 4.21 8.28 -7.77
N TYR A 188 4.50 7.04 -7.38
CA TYR A 188 4.28 5.88 -8.25
C TYR A 188 2.81 5.67 -8.59
N LEU A 189 1.93 5.78 -7.60
CA LEU A 189 0.48 5.58 -7.78
C LEU A 189 -0.16 6.74 -8.56
N ASP A 190 0.28 7.98 -8.31
CA ASP A 190 -0.17 9.15 -9.09
C ASP A 190 0.26 9.03 -10.56
N CYS A 191 1.49 8.59 -10.82
CA CYS A 191 1.96 8.31 -12.17
C CYS A 191 1.14 7.21 -12.85
N ALA A 192 0.86 6.11 -12.13
CA ALA A 192 0.00 5.04 -12.61
C ALA A 192 -1.39 5.56 -13.02
N VAL A 193 -2.02 6.36 -12.16
CA VAL A 193 -3.37 6.88 -12.41
C VAL A 193 -3.40 7.92 -13.53
N ARG A 194 -2.46 8.87 -13.55
CA ARG A 194 -2.49 10.01 -14.47
C ARG A 194 -1.89 9.72 -15.83
N HIS A 195 -0.90 8.83 -15.90
CA HIS A 195 -0.12 8.63 -17.12
C HIS A 195 -0.23 7.23 -17.70
N VAL A 196 -0.53 6.20 -16.90
CA VAL A 196 -0.58 4.81 -17.38
C VAL A 196 -2.01 4.36 -17.64
N LEU A 197 -2.94 4.53 -16.69
CA LEU A 197 -4.35 4.14 -16.88
C LEU A 197 -4.97 4.73 -18.16
N PRO A 198 -4.77 6.01 -18.53
CA PRO A 198 -5.36 6.56 -19.74
C PRO A 198 -4.87 5.89 -21.03
N GLN A 199 -3.73 5.20 -21.00
CA GLN A 199 -3.17 4.48 -22.15
C GLN A 199 -3.81 3.11 -22.36
N LEU A 200 -4.54 2.59 -21.35
CA LEU A 200 -5.23 1.32 -21.45
C LEU A 200 -6.59 1.51 -22.15
N PRO A 201 -6.92 0.69 -23.17
CA PRO A 201 -8.25 0.68 -23.78
C PRO A 201 -9.36 0.50 -22.75
N SER A 202 -10.55 1.07 -23.01
CA SER A 202 -11.69 1.01 -22.08
C SER A 202 -12.11 -0.42 -21.72
N GLU A 203 -12.05 -1.34 -22.68
CA GLU A 203 -12.34 -2.76 -22.48
C GLU A 203 -11.35 -3.37 -21.50
N LEU A 204 -10.06 -3.07 -21.68
CA LEU A 204 -9.00 -3.59 -20.83
C LEU A 204 -9.07 -3.00 -19.41
N ARG A 205 -9.35 -1.70 -19.28
CA ARG A 205 -9.53 -1.03 -17.97
C ARG A 205 -10.65 -1.66 -17.15
N ARG A 206 -11.76 -2.06 -17.78
CA ARG A 206 -12.88 -2.74 -17.12
C ARG A 206 -12.53 -4.14 -16.63
N ASN A 207 -11.53 -4.76 -17.25
CA ASN A 207 -11.06 -6.10 -16.92
C ASN A 207 -9.84 -6.09 -15.98
N LEU A 208 -9.41 -4.92 -15.50
CA LEU A 208 -8.34 -4.83 -14.51
C LEU A 208 -8.75 -5.56 -13.22
N PRO A 209 -7.82 -6.29 -12.59
CA PRO A 209 -8.07 -6.85 -11.26
C PRO A 209 -8.35 -5.74 -10.26
N VAL A 210 -9.05 -6.08 -9.19
CA VAL A 210 -9.59 -5.10 -8.25
C VAL A 210 -8.52 -4.22 -7.59
N ASP A 211 -7.32 -4.74 -7.32
CA ASP A 211 -6.18 -4.00 -6.77
C ASP A 211 -5.61 -2.96 -7.74
N LEU A 212 -5.85 -3.12 -9.04
CA LEU A 212 -5.49 -2.16 -10.09
C LEU A 212 -6.67 -1.30 -10.55
N ALA A 213 -7.83 -1.41 -9.91
CA ALA A 213 -8.95 -0.53 -10.18
C ALA A 213 -8.57 0.93 -9.86
N GLU A 214 -9.02 1.88 -10.68
CA GLU A 214 -8.64 3.29 -10.56
C GLU A 214 -8.93 3.85 -9.17
N GLY A 215 -10.08 3.52 -8.58
CA GLY A 215 -10.43 3.94 -7.22
C GLY A 215 -9.48 3.38 -6.16
N VAL A 216 -9.05 2.12 -6.29
CA VAL A 216 -8.07 1.52 -5.35
C VAL A 216 -6.72 2.21 -5.46
N LEU A 217 -6.23 2.45 -6.68
CA LEU A 217 -4.95 3.15 -6.90
C LEU A 217 -4.98 4.58 -6.36
N ARG A 218 -6.09 5.31 -6.57
CA ARG A 218 -6.29 6.65 -6.01
C ARG A 218 -6.33 6.63 -4.48
N ALA A 219 -7.08 5.70 -3.89
CA ALA A 219 -7.16 5.57 -2.44
C ALA A 219 -5.80 5.21 -1.83
N LEU A 220 -5.00 4.37 -2.48
CA LEU A 220 -3.65 4.06 -2.01
C LEU A 220 -2.69 5.23 -2.11
N CYS A 221 -2.80 6.04 -3.16
CA CYS A 221 -2.04 7.28 -3.29
C CYS A 221 -2.36 8.22 -2.12
N LEU A 222 -3.65 8.40 -1.85
CA LEU A 222 -4.14 9.24 -0.74
C LEU A 222 -3.80 8.64 0.63
N GLN A 223 -3.79 7.32 0.78
CA GLN A 223 -3.33 6.61 1.98
C GLN A 223 -1.86 6.97 2.26
N ALA A 224 -0.99 6.86 1.26
CA ALA A 224 0.43 7.16 1.41
C ALA A 224 0.63 8.62 1.86
N LEU A 225 -0.04 9.58 1.22
CA LEU A 225 0.00 10.99 1.62
C LEU A 225 -0.55 11.20 3.04
N GLY A 226 -1.70 10.60 3.37
CA GLY A 226 -2.32 10.69 4.68
C GLY A 226 -1.43 10.16 5.81
N GLN A 227 -0.71 9.06 5.57
CA GLN A 227 0.27 8.52 6.52
C GLN A 227 1.54 9.38 6.61
N GLY A 228 2.01 9.95 5.50
CA GLY A 228 3.10 10.92 5.52
C GLY A 228 2.78 12.13 6.41
N VAL A 229 1.57 12.68 6.30
CA VAL A 229 1.12 13.79 7.16
C VAL A 229 0.93 13.36 8.61
N ASP A 230 0.47 12.13 8.87
CA ASP A 230 0.37 11.58 10.22
C ASP A 230 1.73 11.57 10.94
N ILE A 231 2.78 11.14 10.24
CA ILE A 231 4.14 11.19 10.78
C ILE A 231 4.61 12.62 11.02
N GLN A 232 4.32 13.56 10.11
CA GLN A 232 4.62 14.98 10.30
C GLN A 232 3.89 15.57 11.52
N LEU A 233 2.63 15.20 11.74
CA LEU A 233 1.87 15.61 12.91
C LEU A 233 2.51 15.05 14.19
N GLY A 234 2.91 13.78 14.20
CA GLY A 234 3.65 13.18 15.31
C GLY A 234 4.96 13.93 15.64
N LEU A 235 5.72 14.33 14.62
CA LEU A 235 6.92 15.16 14.79
C LEU A 235 6.59 16.57 15.31
N ALA A 236 5.50 17.17 14.84
CA ALA A 236 5.03 18.47 15.33
C ALA A 236 4.58 18.39 16.80
N ILE A 237 3.95 17.29 17.23
CA ILE A 237 3.56 17.08 18.62
C ILE A 237 4.77 17.07 19.54
N ASP A 238 5.82 16.32 19.16
CA ASP A 238 7.08 16.22 19.91
C ASP A 238 7.90 17.54 19.89
N SER A 239 7.57 18.49 19.02
CA SER A 239 8.32 19.74 18.83
C SER A 239 7.74 20.88 19.66
N THR A 240 8.57 21.48 20.52
CA THR A 240 8.22 22.70 21.29
C THR A 240 8.06 23.94 20.40
N LYS A 241 8.56 23.90 19.16
CA LYS A 241 8.47 25.02 18.20
C LYS A 241 7.17 25.00 17.38
N ALA A 242 6.47 23.87 17.33
CA ALA A 242 5.27 23.73 16.52
C ALA A 242 4.03 24.25 17.27
N THR A 243 3.39 25.28 16.72
CA THR A 243 2.18 25.87 17.30
C THR A 243 0.97 24.95 17.16
N LEU A 244 -0.06 25.17 17.98
CA LEU A 244 -1.34 24.45 17.83
C LEU A 244 -1.95 24.64 16.43
N ALA A 245 -1.79 25.83 15.84
CA ALA A 245 -2.27 26.10 14.48
C ALA A 245 -1.61 25.19 13.42
N VAL A 246 -0.32 24.88 13.56
CA VAL A 246 0.39 23.92 12.70
C VAL A 246 -0.16 22.51 12.91
N LYS A 247 -0.32 22.06 14.16
CA LYS A 247 -0.87 20.73 14.50
C LYS A 247 -2.29 20.55 13.96
N ARG A 248 -3.16 21.54 14.15
CA ARG A 248 -4.52 21.57 13.57
C ARG A 248 -4.48 21.49 12.04
N ARG A 249 -3.61 22.28 11.38
CA ARG A 249 -3.52 22.27 9.91
C ARG A 249 -3.16 20.89 9.38
N LEU A 250 -2.16 20.24 9.96
CA LEU A 250 -1.75 18.88 9.57
C LEU A 250 -2.89 17.88 9.80
N ALA A 251 -3.56 17.94 10.95
CA ALA A 251 -4.71 17.07 11.22
C ALA A 251 -5.87 17.29 10.21
N CYS A 252 -6.20 18.53 9.86
CA CYS A 252 -7.19 18.83 8.82
C CYS A 252 -6.76 18.35 7.43
N GLU A 253 -5.46 18.39 7.12
CA GLU A 253 -4.93 17.84 5.87
C GLU A 253 -5.08 16.32 5.82
N MET A 254 -4.80 15.61 6.93
CA MET A 254 -5.09 14.18 7.05
C MET A 254 -6.58 13.89 6.79
N VAL A 255 -7.49 14.65 7.40
CA VAL A 255 -8.95 14.48 7.18
C VAL A 255 -9.28 14.52 5.69
N LYS A 256 -8.70 15.47 4.93
CA LYS A 256 -8.94 15.58 3.48
C LYS A 256 -8.44 14.36 2.71
N TYR A 257 -7.23 13.88 2.99
CA TYR A 257 -6.69 12.71 2.29
C TYR A 257 -7.49 11.45 2.59
N TRP A 258 -7.81 11.20 3.86
CA TRP A 258 -8.56 10.00 4.26
C TRP A 258 -10.02 10.03 3.81
N GLN A 259 -10.67 11.19 3.79
CA GLN A 259 -12.00 11.34 3.22
C GLN A 259 -11.99 10.98 1.72
N GLN A 260 -11.09 11.59 0.94
CA GLN A 260 -10.99 11.29 -0.48
C GLN A 260 -10.62 9.82 -0.71
N ALA A 261 -9.76 9.23 0.11
CA ALA A 261 -9.43 7.81 0.02
C ALA A 261 -10.68 6.95 0.22
N GLN A 262 -11.50 7.27 1.21
CA GLN A 262 -12.77 6.59 1.48
C GLN A 262 -13.73 6.69 0.28
N ASP A 263 -13.92 7.89 -0.24
CA ASP A 263 -14.83 8.15 -1.37
C ASP A 263 -14.44 7.33 -2.62
N ASN A 264 -13.14 7.11 -2.84
CA ASN A 264 -12.62 6.34 -3.97
C ASN A 264 -12.89 4.82 -3.87
N ILE A 265 -13.05 4.26 -2.66
CA ILE A 265 -13.21 2.81 -2.47
C ILE A 265 -14.56 2.39 -1.89
N MET A 266 -15.38 3.33 -1.40
CA MET A 266 -16.63 2.99 -0.70
C MET A 266 -17.66 2.28 -1.57
N ASN A 267 -17.63 2.52 -2.88
CA ASN A 267 -18.58 1.95 -3.86
C ASN A 267 -17.99 0.76 -4.63
N LEU A 268 -16.76 0.34 -4.32
CA LEU A 268 -16.12 -0.78 -4.99
C LEU A 268 -16.55 -2.09 -4.34
N GLN A 269 -16.85 -3.09 -5.17
CA GLN A 269 -17.09 -4.46 -4.72
C GLN A 269 -15.75 -5.11 -4.39
N LEU A 270 -15.26 -4.86 -3.17
CA LEU A 270 -14.09 -5.57 -2.65
C LEU A 270 -14.61 -6.87 -2.01
N SER A 271 -14.65 -7.95 -2.78
CA SER A 271 -15.27 -9.24 -2.41
C SER A 271 -14.39 -10.13 -1.54
N ASN A 272 -13.16 -9.70 -1.23
CA ASN A 272 -12.21 -10.50 -0.48
C ASN A 272 -11.64 -9.79 0.76
N GLY A 273 -11.00 -10.58 1.64
CA GLY A 273 -10.53 -10.09 2.94
C GLY A 273 -9.54 -8.92 2.85
N TRP A 274 -8.62 -8.90 1.88
CA TRP A 274 -7.64 -7.82 1.76
C TRP A 274 -8.28 -6.48 1.40
N GLY A 275 -9.19 -6.49 0.43
CA GLY A 275 -9.89 -5.28 0.02
C GLY A 275 -10.86 -4.77 1.10
N GLU A 276 -11.60 -5.66 1.76
CA GLU A 276 -12.44 -5.28 2.92
C GLU A 276 -11.60 -4.69 4.06
N LYS A 277 -10.45 -5.30 4.35
CA LYS A 277 -9.52 -4.81 5.37
C LYS A 277 -8.95 -3.45 5.02
N HIS A 278 -8.64 -3.17 3.74
CA HIS A 278 -8.25 -1.83 3.29
C HIS A 278 -9.36 -0.79 3.57
N ARG A 279 -10.62 -1.12 3.31
CA ARG A 279 -11.77 -0.25 3.62
C ARG A 279 -11.88 0.04 5.11
N HIS A 280 -11.67 -0.96 5.96
CA HIS A 280 -11.64 -0.79 7.41
C HIS A 280 -10.48 0.10 7.87
N PHE A 281 -9.29 -0.05 7.28
CA PHE A 281 -8.13 0.78 7.57
C PHE A 281 -8.41 2.26 7.27
N VAL A 282 -8.87 2.55 6.05
CA VAL A 282 -9.19 3.93 5.61
C VAL A 282 -10.28 4.54 6.51
N LYS A 283 -11.33 3.77 6.85
CA LYS A 283 -12.38 4.24 7.76
C LYS A 283 -11.82 4.59 9.14
N TRP A 284 -11.01 3.71 9.73
CA TRP A 284 -10.38 3.96 11.02
C TRP A 284 -9.53 5.23 10.99
N LYS A 285 -8.61 5.35 10.03
CA LYS A 285 -7.71 6.51 9.92
C LYS A 285 -8.45 7.82 9.63
N TYR A 286 -9.54 7.77 8.87
CA TYR A 286 -10.41 8.93 8.66
C TYR A 286 -11.04 9.43 9.97
N ILE A 287 -11.59 8.52 10.78
CA ILE A 287 -12.20 8.87 12.07
C ILE A 287 -11.15 9.41 13.04
N GLU A 288 -9.98 8.78 13.08
CA GLU A 288 -8.86 9.23 13.91
C GLU A 288 -8.37 10.63 13.52
N ALA A 289 -8.25 10.93 12.22
CA ALA A 289 -7.89 12.25 11.74
C ALA A 289 -8.91 13.33 12.15
N LYS A 290 -10.22 13.00 12.15
CA LYS A 290 -11.26 13.91 12.66
C LYS A 290 -11.07 14.20 14.14
N ALA A 291 -10.80 13.17 14.94
CA ALA A 291 -10.54 13.34 16.37
C ALA A 291 -9.37 14.32 16.62
N ALA A 292 -8.25 14.12 15.93
CA ALA A 292 -7.09 15.01 16.03
C ALA A 292 -7.41 16.45 15.58
N ALA A 293 -8.15 16.62 14.48
CA ALA A 293 -8.51 17.94 13.96
C ALA A 293 -9.38 18.73 14.95
N TYR A 294 -10.42 18.08 15.51
CA TYR A 294 -11.27 18.69 16.53
C TYR A 294 -10.52 18.96 17.84
N TYR A 295 -9.62 18.06 18.24
CA TYR A 295 -8.82 18.23 19.45
C TYR A 295 -7.97 19.51 19.38
N TYR A 296 -7.13 19.65 18.34
CA TYR A 296 -6.30 20.85 18.20
C TYR A 296 -7.11 22.11 17.92
N HIS A 297 -8.28 21.98 17.28
CA HIS A 297 -9.17 23.12 17.11
C HIS A 297 -9.74 23.59 18.45
N GLY A 298 -10.16 22.66 19.31
CA GLY A 298 -10.63 22.96 20.67
C GLY A 298 -9.56 23.65 21.51
N LEU A 299 -8.32 23.16 21.48
CA LEU A 299 -7.21 23.80 22.19
C LEU A 299 -6.96 25.24 21.72
N ILE A 300 -7.04 25.51 20.42
CA ILE A 300 -6.88 26.89 19.89
C ILE A 300 -8.04 27.79 20.34
N LEU A 301 -9.26 27.26 20.38
CA LEU A 301 -10.43 28.03 20.84
C LEU A 301 -10.32 28.38 22.32
N ASP A 302 -9.72 27.49 23.12
CA ASP A 302 -9.54 27.68 24.56
C ASP A 302 -8.50 28.77 24.89
N GLU A 303 -7.57 29.06 23.97
CA GLU A 303 -6.66 30.22 24.08
C GLU A 303 -7.40 31.57 23.94
N GLY A 304 -8.68 31.57 23.51
CA GLY A 304 -9.48 32.78 23.37
C GLY A 304 -10.05 33.28 24.70
N ASN A 305 -10.04 34.60 24.92
CA ASN A 305 -10.45 35.23 26.19
C ASN A 305 -11.96 35.49 26.33
N THR A 306 -12.84 34.77 25.62
CA THR A 306 -14.29 35.02 25.65
C THR A 306 -15.06 33.80 26.13
N GLU A 307 -16.16 33.99 26.86
CA GLU A 307 -17.04 32.89 27.26
C GLU A 307 -17.54 32.08 26.05
N LYS A 308 -17.82 32.77 24.92
CA LYS A 308 -18.17 32.15 23.65
C LYS A 308 -17.06 31.25 23.11
N SER A 309 -15.79 31.67 23.18
CA SER A 309 -14.66 30.86 22.70
C SER A 309 -14.47 29.62 23.57
N HIS A 310 -14.61 29.73 24.90
CA HIS A 310 -14.57 28.56 25.79
C HIS A 310 -15.74 27.60 25.55
N GLY A 311 -16.96 28.10 25.33
CA GLY A 311 -18.11 27.25 24.98
C GLY A 311 -17.88 26.48 23.67
N MET A 312 -17.30 27.12 22.66
CA MET A 312 -16.91 26.44 21.41
C MET A 312 -15.76 25.45 21.60
N ALA A 313 -14.79 25.76 22.47
CA ALA A 313 -13.69 24.86 22.81
C ALA A 313 -14.21 23.55 23.43
N VAL A 314 -15.13 23.65 24.39
CA VAL A 314 -15.77 22.49 25.03
C VAL A 314 -16.48 21.62 23.99
N ALA A 315 -17.28 22.20 23.09
CA ALA A 315 -17.97 21.46 22.05
C ALA A 315 -16.99 20.75 21.09
N ALA A 316 -15.90 21.41 20.70
CA ALA A 316 -14.88 20.81 19.85
C ALA A 316 -14.14 19.66 20.54
N LEU A 317 -13.79 19.80 21.82
CA LEU A 317 -13.13 18.75 22.60
C LEU A 317 -14.07 17.55 22.86
N GLN A 318 -15.37 17.79 23.06
CA GLN A 318 -16.37 16.73 23.14
C GLN A 318 -16.46 15.94 21.83
N ALA A 319 -16.54 16.62 20.69
CA ALA A 319 -16.51 15.96 19.38
C ALA A 319 -15.22 15.16 19.15
N ALA A 320 -14.07 15.69 19.59
CA ALA A 320 -12.79 14.98 19.52
C ALA A 320 -12.80 13.66 20.32
N ASP A 321 -13.32 13.69 21.56
CA ASP A 321 -13.44 12.49 22.41
C ASP A 321 -14.41 11.45 21.82
N GLU A 322 -15.54 11.88 21.26
CA GLU A 322 -16.48 11.00 20.57
C GLU A 322 -15.83 10.31 19.36
N TYR A 323 -15.16 11.07 18.50
CA TYR A 323 -14.45 10.49 17.36
C TYR A 323 -13.30 9.59 17.80
N PHE A 324 -12.58 9.91 18.88
CA PHE A 324 -11.53 9.06 19.40
C PHE A 324 -12.06 7.72 19.90
N LYS A 325 -13.20 7.71 20.61
CA LYS A 325 -13.90 6.48 21.01
C LYS A 325 -14.37 5.67 19.79
N GLU A 326 -14.89 6.33 18.76
CA GLU A 326 -15.27 5.68 17.50
C GLU A 326 -14.05 5.11 16.76
N SER A 327 -12.93 5.81 16.74
CA SER A 327 -11.70 5.36 16.06
C SER A 327 -11.15 4.08 16.70
N LYS A 328 -11.19 3.97 18.03
CA LYS A 328 -10.79 2.74 18.75
C LYS A 328 -11.63 1.54 18.32
N LYS A 329 -12.95 1.70 18.20
CA LYS A 329 -13.84 0.64 17.70
C LYS A 329 -13.52 0.27 16.25
N ALA A 330 -13.28 1.27 15.40
CA ALA A 330 -12.91 1.04 14.00
C ALA A 330 -11.56 0.32 13.87
N CYS A 331 -10.61 0.63 14.74
CA CYS A 331 -9.32 -0.04 14.86
C CYS A 331 -9.46 -1.52 15.24
N GLU A 332 -10.32 -1.84 16.21
CA GLU A 332 -10.63 -3.22 16.61
C GLU A 332 -11.23 -4.01 15.43
N VAL A 333 -12.19 -3.41 14.72
CA VAL A 333 -12.78 -4.01 13.51
C VAL A 333 -11.72 -4.27 12.44
N PHE A 334 -10.84 -3.30 12.17
CA PHE A 334 -9.74 -3.47 11.22
C PHE A 334 -8.80 -4.61 11.63
N ASN A 335 -8.42 -4.69 12.91
CA ASN A 335 -7.51 -5.72 13.41
C ASN A 335 -8.13 -7.13 13.40
N ALA A 336 -9.44 -7.22 13.64
CA ALA A 336 -10.21 -8.47 13.58
C ALA A 336 -10.54 -8.93 12.15
N ALA A 337 -10.55 -8.02 11.17
CA ALA A 337 -10.74 -8.36 9.77
C ALA A 337 -9.56 -9.17 9.21
N HIS A 338 -9.84 -10.17 8.36
CA HIS A 338 -8.81 -10.98 7.73
C HIS A 338 -8.10 -10.24 6.59
N PRO A 339 -6.78 -10.42 6.40
CA PRO A 339 -5.85 -11.12 7.31
C PRO A 339 -5.75 -10.46 8.67
N LEU A 340 -5.64 -11.23 9.75
CA LEU A 340 -5.58 -10.68 11.11
C LEU A 340 -4.35 -9.79 11.29
N SER A 341 -4.51 -8.67 11.99
CA SER A 341 -3.41 -7.74 12.30
C SER A 341 -3.49 -7.26 13.74
N ARG A 342 -2.39 -6.66 14.23
CA ARG A 342 -2.37 -5.92 15.49
C ARG A 342 -1.53 -4.67 15.30
N ASN A 343 -1.85 -3.61 16.05
CA ASN A 343 -0.95 -2.46 16.12
C ASN A 343 0.19 -2.74 17.10
N PRO A 344 1.37 -2.13 16.90
CA PRO A 344 2.41 -2.10 17.92
C PRO A 344 1.85 -1.55 19.24
N PRO A 345 2.35 -2.03 20.38
CA PRO A 345 1.94 -1.48 21.67
C PRO A 345 2.27 0.02 21.71
N LEU A 346 1.28 0.83 22.07
CA LEU A 346 1.50 2.23 22.40
C LEU A 346 2.31 2.30 23.71
N TRP A 347 3.51 2.88 23.66
CA TRP A 347 4.24 3.28 24.87
C TRP A 347 4.31 4.81 24.92
N GLY A 348 3.70 5.40 25.97
CA GLY A 348 3.73 6.82 26.37
C GLY A 348 3.56 7.85 25.23
N THR A 349 2.44 8.54 25.04
CA THR A 349 1.65 9.28 26.03
C THR A 349 0.22 9.47 25.50
N MET A 350 -0.77 8.96 26.23
CA MET A 350 -1.72 9.89 26.86
C MET A 350 -1.28 10.05 28.31
#